data_AF-A0A1N6EN27-F1
#
_entry.id   AF-A0A1N6EN27-F1
#
_cell.length_a   1.000
_cell.length_b   1.000
_cell.length_c   1.000
_cell.angle_alpha   90.00
_cell.angle_beta   90.00
_cell.angle_gamma   90.00
#
_symmetry.space_group_name_H-M   'P 1'
#
loop_
_entity.id
_entity.type
_entity.pdbx_description
1 polymer ?
#
loop_
_entity_poly.entity_id
_entity_poly.type
_entity_poly.pdbx_seq_one_letter_code
_entity_poly.pdbx_strand_id
1 'polypeptide(L)'
;MKLIATVFGLNLSFSNVFVERFVEGGLSGMTLILVCLILAVFFTWKAFSHLKSETGQFLKYKKLINQIVLLALVISFANSLFGLISAFDALEASGGAEPAIVAGGLKITLLSPTFGLLVFILGHVATFTLSWMRNAELEEAA
;
A
#
# COMPACT_ATOMS: atom_id res chain seq x y z
N MET A 1 8.54 18.85 -30.01
CA MET A 1 9.63 18.24 -29.21
C MET A 1 9.72 18.74 -27.77
N LYS A 2 9.48 20.04 -27.45
CA LYS A 2 9.45 20.56 -26.06
C LYS A 2 8.37 19.93 -25.15
N LEU A 3 7.20 19.57 -25.71
CA LEU A 3 6.08 19.00 -24.93
C LEU A 3 6.40 17.62 -24.32
N ILE A 4 7.13 16.77 -25.06
CA ILE A 4 7.54 15.43 -24.58
C ILE A 4 8.61 15.55 -23.50
N ALA A 5 9.55 16.49 -23.62
CA ALA A 5 10.57 16.75 -22.59
C ALA A 5 9.96 17.29 -21.28
N THR A 6 8.93 18.14 -21.35
CA THR A 6 8.21 18.61 -20.17
C THR A 6 7.37 17.51 -19.54
N VAL A 7 6.70 16.65 -20.31
CA VAL A 7 5.95 15.49 -19.80
C VAL A 7 6.90 14.46 -19.17
N PHE A 8 8.07 14.22 -19.77
CA PHE A 8 9.08 13.29 -19.23
C PHE A 8 9.76 13.88 -17.97
N GLY A 9 10.02 15.19 -17.96
CA GLY A 9 10.47 15.93 -16.78
C GLY A 9 9.44 15.95 -15.64
N LEU A 10 8.14 16.05 -15.97
CA LEU A 10 7.03 15.91 -15.02
C LEU A 10 7.03 14.51 -14.39
N ASN A 11 7.12 13.45 -15.20
CA ASN A 11 7.14 12.06 -14.72
C ASN A 11 8.34 11.78 -13.81
N LEU A 12 9.51 12.37 -14.12
CA LEU A 12 10.69 12.33 -13.26
C LEU A 12 10.47 13.10 -11.94
N SER A 13 9.86 14.28 -11.98
CA SER A 13 9.51 15.03 -10.76
C SER A 13 8.48 14.30 -9.90
N PHE A 14 7.46 13.65 -10.49
CA PHE A 14 6.49 12.85 -9.74
C PHE A 14 7.16 11.64 -9.08
N SER A 15 8.00 10.90 -9.81
CA SER A 15 8.75 9.79 -9.21
C SER A 15 9.64 10.26 -8.05
N ASN A 16 10.32 11.39 -8.20
CA ASN A 16 11.18 11.93 -7.14
C ASN A 16 10.39 12.31 -5.89
N VAL A 17 9.22 12.96 -6.03
CA VAL A 17 8.38 13.33 -4.88
C VAL A 17 7.83 12.10 -4.17
N PHE A 18 7.41 11.06 -4.90
CA PHE A 18 6.95 9.81 -4.29
C PHE A 18 8.07 9.09 -3.55
N VAL A 19 9.26 9.02 -4.13
CA VAL A 19 10.44 8.39 -3.51
C VAL A 19 10.91 9.19 -2.30
N GLU A 20 10.94 10.53 -2.37
CA GLU A 20 11.28 11.38 -1.22
C GLU A 20 10.31 11.17 -0.07
N ARG A 21 9.00 11.20 -0.34
CA ARG A 21 7.98 10.92 0.67
C ARG A 21 8.13 9.50 1.22
N PHE A 22 8.39 8.51 0.37
CA PHE A 22 8.62 7.13 0.80
C PHE A 22 9.89 6.97 1.67
N VAL A 23 10.94 7.74 1.43
CA VAL A 23 12.12 7.74 2.30
C VAL A 23 11.83 8.48 3.60
N GLU A 24 11.04 9.55 3.55
CA GLU A 24 10.62 10.36 4.70
C GLU A 24 9.75 9.56 5.69
N GLY A 25 8.88 8.66 5.21
CA GLY A 25 7.98 7.83 6.03
C GLY A 25 8.62 6.63 6.75
N GLY A 26 9.93 6.43 6.59
CA GLY A 26 10.70 5.40 7.29
C GLY A 26 10.89 4.12 6.47
N LEU A 27 12.16 3.75 6.23
CA LEU A 27 12.56 2.63 5.38
C LEU A 27 12.00 1.28 5.86
N SER A 28 11.97 1.03 7.17
CA SER A 28 11.60 -0.27 7.73
C SER A 28 10.13 -0.63 7.50
N GLY A 29 9.20 0.27 7.83
CA GLY A 29 7.78 0.02 7.63
C GLY A 29 7.37 0.02 6.17
N MET A 30 7.93 0.94 5.38
CA MET A 30 7.50 1.12 3.99
C MET A 30 8.00 0.00 3.05
N THR A 31 9.18 -0.56 3.30
CA THR A 31 9.66 -1.75 2.57
C THR A 31 8.77 -2.97 2.82
N LEU A 32 8.30 -3.16 4.06
CA LEU A 32 7.38 -4.24 4.42
C LEU A 32 6.04 -4.14 3.68
N ILE A 33 5.50 -2.92 3.55
CA ILE A 33 4.28 -2.64 2.77
C ILE A 33 4.50 -3.01 1.29
N LEU A 34 5.65 -2.64 0.70
CA LEU A 34 5.97 -2.99 -0.69
C LEU A 34 6.10 -4.49 -0.91
N VAL A 35 6.70 -5.23 0.02
CA VAL A 35 6.79 -6.70 -0.06
C VAL A 35 5.38 -7.31 -0.05
N CYS A 36 4.50 -6.84 0.84
CA CYS A 36 3.11 -7.29 0.86
C CYS A 36 2.36 -6.95 -0.44
N LEU A 37 2.60 -5.76 -1.02
CA LEU A 37 2.03 -5.37 -2.30
C LEU A 37 2.47 -6.30 -3.44
N ILE A 38 3.78 -6.60 -3.54
CA ILE A 38 4.32 -7.49 -4.56
C ILE A 38 3.71 -8.89 -4.43
N LEU A 39 3.61 -9.41 -3.20
CA LEU A 39 2.96 -10.70 -2.95
C LEU A 39 1.47 -10.68 -3.34
N ALA A 40 0.74 -9.63 -2.98
CA ALA A 40 -0.67 -9.50 -3.34
C ALA A 40 -0.87 -9.47 -4.86
N VAL A 41 -0.03 -8.74 -5.61
CA VAL A 41 -0.05 -8.69 -7.07
C VAL A 41 0.27 -10.07 -7.67
N PHE A 42 1.30 -10.75 -7.15
CA PHE A 42 1.67 -12.09 -7.59
C PHE A 42 0.52 -13.10 -7.40
N PHE A 43 -0.12 -13.11 -6.23
CA PHE A 43 -1.26 -13.98 -5.97
C PHE A 43 -2.49 -13.61 -6.79
N THR A 44 -2.71 -12.32 -7.05
CA THR A 44 -3.80 -11.83 -7.93
C THR A 44 -3.61 -12.34 -9.35
N TRP A 45 -2.40 -12.25 -9.90
CA TRP A 45 -2.08 -12.80 -11.22
C TRP A 45 -2.30 -14.32 -11.24
N LYS A 46 -1.76 -15.03 -10.24
CA LYS A 46 -1.92 -16.50 -10.15
C LYS A 46 -3.39 -16.93 -10.03
N ALA A 47 -4.20 -16.15 -9.30
CA ALA A 47 -5.63 -16.36 -9.16
C ALA A 47 -6.37 -16.16 -10.50
N PHE A 48 -5.98 -15.14 -11.28
CA PHE A 48 -6.53 -14.90 -12.62
C PHE A 48 -6.26 -16.07 -13.57
N SER A 49 -5.03 -16.61 -13.56
CA SER A 49 -4.68 -17.76 -14.39
C SER A 49 -5.37 -19.07 -13.99
N HIS A 50 -5.92 -19.16 -12.77
CA HIS A 50 -6.62 -20.35 -12.25
C HIS A 50 -8.17 -20.18 -12.23
N LEU A 51 -8.73 -19.23 -12.99
CA LEU A 51 -10.17 -18.96 -13.03
C LEU A 51 -11.01 -20.21 -13.40
N LYS A 52 -10.52 -21.03 -14.34
CA LYS A 52 -11.19 -22.24 -14.85
C LYS A 52 -10.95 -23.52 -14.03
N SER A 53 -10.24 -23.41 -12.90
CA SER A 53 -9.91 -24.56 -12.06
C SER A 53 -10.95 -24.79 -10.95
N GLU A 54 -10.77 -25.86 -10.17
CA GLU A 54 -11.66 -26.26 -9.07
C GLU A 54 -11.97 -25.09 -8.10
N THR A 55 -13.26 -24.85 -7.85
CA THR A 55 -13.79 -23.69 -7.09
C THR A 55 -13.12 -23.49 -5.72
N GLY A 56 -12.68 -24.57 -5.08
CA GLY A 56 -11.97 -24.52 -3.80
C GLY A 56 -10.61 -23.82 -3.86
N GLN A 57 -9.84 -24.00 -4.94
CA GLN A 57 -8.52 -23.38 -5.07
C GLN A 57 -8.60 -21.87 -5.29
N PHE A 58 -9.54 -21.42 -6.12
CA PHE A 58 -9.76 -19.98 -6.33
C PHE A 58 -10.15 -19.26 -5.04
N LEU A 59 -11.07 -19.83 -4.25
CA LEU A 59 -11.49 -19.23 -2.99
C LEU A 59 -10.33 -19.13 -1.99
N LYS A 60 -9.43 -20.12 -1.99
CA LYS A 60 -8.20 -20.09 -1.18
C LYS A 60 -7.29 -18.93 -1.59
N TYR A 61 -7.04 -18.73 -2.89
CA TYR A 61 -6.24 -17.60 -3.37
C TYR A 61 -6.89 -16.25 -3.05
N LYS A 62 -8.20 -16.11 -3.27
CA LYS A 62 -8.96 -14.90 -2.92
C LYS A 62 -8.84 -14.55 -1.44
N LYS A 63 -8.99 -15.55 -0.55
CA LYS A 63 -8.84 -15.37 0.90
C LYS A 63 -7.41 -14.95 1.26
N LEU A 64 -6.41 -15.56 0.62
CA LEU A 64 -5.01 -15.27 0.88
C LEU A 64 -4.62 -13.85 0.45
N ILE A 65 -5.09 -13.39 -0.72
CA ILE A 65 -4.91 -12.00 -1.18
C ILE A 65 -5.51 -11.05 -0.16
N ASN A 66 -6.77 -11.28 0.26
CA ASN A 66 -7.42 -10.42 1.24
C ASN A 66 -6.67 -10.37 2.59
N GLN A 67 -6.14 -11.50 3.06
CA GLN A 67 -5.33 -11.57 4.27
C GLN A 67 -4.01 -10.80 4.14
N ILE A 68 -3.30 -10.91 3.02
CA ILE A 68 -2.05 -10.16 2.77
C ILE A 68 -2.32 -8.66 2.72
N VAL A 69 -3.40 -8.26 2.06
CA VAL A 69 -3.78 -6.85 1.89
C VAL A 69 -4.21 -6.23 3.23
N LEU A 70 -4.96 -6.97 4.05
CA LEU A 70 -5.28 -6.56 5.43
C LEU A 70 -4.03 -6.48 6.30
N LEU A 71 -3.11 -7.44 6.17
CA LEU A 71 -1.85 -7.43 6.91
C LEU A 71 -0.99 -6.20 6.55
N ALA A 72 -0.91 -5.85 5.27
CA ALA A 72 -0.22 -4.65 4.80
C ALA A 72 -0.80 -3.37 5.45
N LEU A 73 -2.13 -3.27 5.52
CA LEU A 73 -2.81 -2.15 6.17
C LEU A 73 -2.46 -2.08 7.67
N VAL A 74 -2.54 -3.20 8.38
CA VAL A 74 -2.23 -3.25 9.82
C VAL A 74 -0.76 -2.89 10.08
N ILE A 75 0.18 -3.37 9.27
CA ILE A 75 1.60 -3.02 9.37
C ILE A 75 1.82 -1.53 9.15
N SER A 76 1.08 -0.91 8.22
CA SER A 76 1.18 0.53 7.94
C SER A 76 0.73 1.38 9.12
N PHE A 77 -0.34 0.97 9.79
CA PHE A 77 -0.81 1.58 11.03
C PHE A 77 0.17 1.35 12.18
N ALA A 78 0.74 0.14 12.31
CA ALA A 78 1.76 -0.13 13.32
C ALA A 78 3.00 0.75 13.13
N ASN A 79 3.49 0.92 11.90
CA ASN A 79 4.61 1.82 11.59
C ASN A 79 4.29 3.28 11.92
N SER A 80 3.06 3.73 11.68
CA SER A 80 2.61 5.07 12.11
C SER A 80 2.68 5.27 13.62
N LEU A 81 2.36 4.24 14.41
CA LEU A 81 2.44 4.30 15.87
C LEU A 81 3.90 4.41 16.33
N PHE A 82 4.82 3.65 15.73
CA PHE A 82 6.26 3.78 16.02
C PHE A 82 6.80 5.17 15.68
N GLY A 83 6.39 5.74 14.55
CA GLY A 83 6.77 7.10 14.19
C GLY A 83 6.21 8.15 15.15
N LEU A 84 5.01 7.92 15.70
CA LEU A 84 4.39 8.84 16.65
C LEU A 84 5.07 8.78 18.02
N ILE A 85 5.44 7.58 18.48
CA ILE A 85 6.26 7.40 19.68
C ILE A 85 7.57 8.18 19.53
N SER A 86 8.28 8.00 18.42
CA SER A 86 9.53 8.72 18.16
C SER A 86 9.34 10.25 18.11
N ALA A 87 8.21 10.73 17.58
CA ALA A 87 7.89 12.17 17.56
C ALA A 87 7.64 12.72 18.96
N PHE A 88 6.96 11.96 19.82
CA PHE A 88 6.73 12.34 21.22
C PHE A 88 8.00 12.22 22.07
N ASP A 89 8.86 11.23 21.84
CA ASP A 89 10.16 11.11 22.52
C ASP A 89 11.05 12.33 22.21
N ALA A 90 11.05 12.79 20.95
CA ALA A 90 11.76 13.99 20.54
C ALA A 90 11.17 15.26 21.17
N LEU A 91 9.85 15.32 21.33
CA LEU A 91 9.15 16.41 22.02
C LEU A 91 9.54 16.44 23.51
N GLU A 92 9.51 15.31 24.19
CA GLU A 92 9.87 15.19 25.62
C GLU A 92 11.32 15.61 25.87
N ALA A 93 12.25 15.16 25.01
CA ALA A 93 13.67 15.49 25.12
C ALA A 93 13.98 16.98 24.89
N SER A 94 13.13 17.70 24.15
CA SER A 94 13.34 19.12 23.84
C SER A 94 13.00 20.07 24.99
N GLY A 95 12.29 19.61 26.03
CA GLY A 95 11.98 20.40 27.23
C GLY A 95 11.08 21.63 27.00
N GLY A 96 10.61 21.86 25.77
CA GLY A 96 9.73 22.96 25.39
C GLY A 96 8.89 22.58 24.18
N ALA A 97 7.59 22.83 24.24
CA ALA A 97 6.64 22.50 23.19
C ALA A 97 6.79 23.46 21.99
N GLU A 98 7.86 23.32 21.21
CA GLU A 98 7.95 24.02 19.94
C GLU A 98 7.03 23.32 18.94
N PRO A 99 5.94 23.96 18.47
CA PRO A 99 4.92 23.29 17.66
C PRO A 99 5.46 22.71 16.35
N ALA A 100 6.61 23.22 15.89
CA ALA A 100 7.30 22.78 14.68
C ALA A 100 7.79 21.31 14.77
N ILE A 101 8.27 20.87 15.93
CA ILE A 101 8.79 19.50 16.12
C ILE A 101 7.65 18.49 16.07
N VAL A 102 6.54 18.80 16.76
CA VAL A 102 5.34 17.96 16.77
C VAL A 102 4.71 17.90 15.38
N ALA A 103 4.59 19.03 14.69
CA ALA A 103 4.00 19.09 13.35
C ALA A 103 4.82 18.30 12.31
N GLY A 104 6.16 18.34 12.41
CA GLY A 104 7.06 17.56 11.55
C GLY A 104 6.90 16.05 11.76
N GLY A 105 6.90 15.60 13.02
CA GLY A 105 6.70 14.18 13.35
C GLY A 105 5.32 13.66 12.94
N LEU A 106 4.25 14.45 13.15
CA LEU A 106 2.89 14.07 12.74
C LEU A 106 2.73 13.95 11.22
N LYS A 107 3.40 14.81 10.44
CA LYS A 107 3.39 14.73 8.98
C LYS A 107 3.97 13.38 8.51
N ILE A 108 5.06 12.95 9.12
CA ILE A 108 5.76 11.71 8.75
C ILE A 108 4.91 10.48 9.10
N THR A 109 4.24 10.50 10.27
CA THR A 109 3.42 9.36 10.70
C THR A 109 2.22 9.15 9.80
N LEU A 110 1.52 10.21 9.40
CA LEU A 110 0.34 10.15 8.52
C LEU A 110 0.67 9.64 7.11
N LEU A 111 1.93 9.76 6.71
CA LEU A 111 2.39 9.28 5.42
C LEU A 111 2.28 7.75 5.31
N SER A 112 2.66 7.03 6.38
CA SER A 112 2.68 5.55 6.39
C SER A 112 1.28 4.92 6.20
N PRO A 113 0.22 5.31 6.94
CA PRO A 113 -1.14 4.86 6.70
C PRO A 113 -1.67 5.26 5.34
N THR A 114 -1.27 6.41 4.79
CA THR A 114 -1.70 6.85 3.46
C THR A 114 -1.22 5.88 2.38
N PHE A 115 0.03 5.45 2.44
CA PHE A 115 0.55 4.41 1.54
C PHE A 115 -0.10 3.05 1.77
N GLY A 116 -0.31 2.67 3.04
CA GLY A 116 -1.02 1.44 3.40
C GLY A 116 -2.45 1.36 2.88
N LEU A 117 -3.20 2.45 3.02
CA LEU A 117 -4.56 2.60 2.50
C LEU A 117 -4.59 2.52 0.97
N LEU A 118 -3.60 3.11 0.29
CA LEU A 118 -3.51 3.01 -1.16
C LEU A 118 -3.33 1.55 -1.60
N VAL A 119 -2.40 0.81 -0.98
CA VAL A 119 -2.22 -0.63 -1.24
C VAL A 119 -3.48 -1.42 -0.90
N PHE A 120 -4.16 -1.07 0.20
CA PHE A 120 -5.39 -1.72 0.63
C PHE A 120 -6.51 -1.59 -0.41
N ILE A 121 -6.77 -0.37 -0.89
CA ILE A 121 -7.78 -0.07 -1.90
C ILE A 121 -7.46 -0.84 -3.19
N LEU A 122 -6.22 -0.77 -3.67
CA LEU A 122 -5.82 -1.47 -4.89
C LEU A 122 -6.01 -3.00 -4.79
N GLY A 123 -5.62 -3.60 -3.66
CA GLY A 123 -5.80 -5.03 -3.43
C GLY A 123 -7.26 -5.47 -3.31
N HIS A 124 -8.10 -4.65 -2.67
CA HIS A 124 -9.54 -4.90 -2.57
C HIS A 124 -10.25 -4.77 -3.91
N VAL A 125 -9.92 -3.76 -4.70
CA VAL A 125 -10.45 -3.59 -6.07
C VAL A 125 -10.07 -4.80 -6.93
N ALA A 126 -8.81 -5.24 -6.90
CA ALA A 126 -8.39 -6.44 -7.64
C ALA A 126 -9.16 -7.70 -7.23
N THR A 127 -9.35 -7.90 -5.92
CA THR A 127 -10.11 -9.03 -5.35
C THR A 127 -11.60 -8.96 -5.72
N PHE A 128 -12.16 -7.76 -5.78
CA PHE A 128 -13.54 -7.51 -6.20
C PHE A 128 -13.72 -7.85 -7.68
N THR A 129 -12.85 -7.33 -8.56
CA THR A 129 -12.87 -7.64 -10.00
C THR A 129 -12.73 -9.14 -10.27
N LEU A 130 -11.80 -9.82 -9.58
CA LEU A 130 -11.66 -11.29 -9.64
C LEU A 130 -12.95 -12.02 -9.28
N SER A 131 -13.65 -11.56 -8.25
CA SER A 131 -14.92 -12.15 -7.83
C SER A 131 -16.02 -11.96 -8.87
N TRP A 132 -16.03 -10.82 -9.56
CA TRP A 132 -17.03 -10.52 -10.57
C TRP A 132 -16.80 -11.32 -11.85
N MET A 133 -15.55 -11.44 -12.30
CA MET A 133 -15.18 -12.23 -13.48
C MET A 133 -15.51 -13.72 -13.33
N ARG A 134 -15.29 -14.30 -12.15
CA ARG A 134 -15.63 -15.71 -11.91
C ARG A 134 -17.14 -15.97 -11.92
N ASN A 135 -17.95 -15.03 -11.42
CA ASN A 135 -19.40 -15.19 -11.44
C ASN A 135 -19.96 -15.13 -12.87
N ALA A 136 -19.36 -14.32 -13.75
CA ALA A 136 -19.73 -14.27 -15.16
C ALA A 136 -19.40 -15.57 -15.92
N GLU A 137 -18.26 -16.22 -15.63
CA GLU A 137 -17.92 -17.51 -16.26
C GLU A 137 -18.85 -18.67 -15.84
N LEU A 138 -19.52 -18.59 -14.68
CA LEU A 138 -20.51 -19.59 -14.26
C LEU A 138 -21.86 -19.42 -14.98
N GLU A 139 -22.20 -18.20 -15.42
CA GLU A 139 -23.41 -17.94 -16.22
C GLU A 139 -23.21 -18.23 -17.72
N GLU A 140 -21.99 -18.07 -18.26
CA GLU A 140 -21.67 -18.49 -19.63
C GLU A 140 -21.48 -20.01 -19.79
N ALA A 141 -21.21 -20.73 -18.68
CA ALA A 141 -21.02 -22.18 -18.68
C ALA A 141 -22.28 -23.00 -18.30
N ALA A 142 -23.41 -22.33 -18.03
CA ALA A 142 -24.71 -22.93 -17.70
C ALA A 142 -25.71 -22.76 -18.87
#